data_AF-A0A8K0LSA5-F1
#
_entry.id   AF-A0A8K0LSA5-F1
#
_cell.length_a   1.000
_cell.length_b   1.000
_cell.length_c   1.000
_cell.angle_alpha   90.00
_cell.angle_beta   90.00
_cell.angle_gamma   90.00
#
_symmetry.space_group_name_H-M   'P 1'
#
loop_
_entity.id
_entity.type
_entity.pdbx_description
1 polymer ?
#
loop_
_entity_poly.entity_id
_entity_poly.type
_entity_poly.pdbx_seq_one_letter_code
_entity_poly.pdbx_strand_id
1 'polypeptide(L)'
;MKFRSLSLAALAATASAQVKVMLLGDSITEITCWRPLVWEQLTSAGIAGNVDFVGSMNDLQGCSAPSGFDRDHEGHSGWQVYDIARNNIAGWVQNTKPDIVQFMLGTNDVNIGKRDATSILGSFELLITAIRNANPNAKIIVDKLIPTSWSDATVEAVNTALPNWVAQHTTTESPIAIADCSRAAGFTNAMLRSDGVHPNDQGDQFIAKAVGPQLITFINDVLGASASSGGSTSRRNRRRL
;
A
#
# COMPACT_ATOMS: atom_id res chain seq x y z
N MET A 1 47.92 -17.64 -40.30
CA MET A 1 46.57 -17.62 -39.68
C MET A 1 46.55 -16.57 -38.58
N LYS A 2 45.80 -15.47 -38.75
CA LYS A 2 45.61 -14.43 -37.71
C LYS A 2 44.27 -14.70 -37.03
N PHE A 3 44.28 -15.10 -35.77
CA PHE A 3 43.07 -15.18 -34.95
C PHE A 3 42.73 -13.78 -34.43
N ARG A 4 41.62 -13.21 -34.90
CA ARG A 4 41.00 -12.03 -34.30
C ARG A 4 40.15 -12.50 -33.12
N SER A 5 40.55 -12.12 -31.92
CA SER A 5 39.70 -12.27 -30.72
C SER A 5 38.61 -11.21 -30.78
N LEU A 6 37.35 -11.63 -30.92
CA LEU A 6 36.19 -10.78 -30.66
C LEU A 6 35.94 -10.80 -29.15
N SER A 7 36.19 -9.68 -28.48
CA SER A 7 35.72 -9.47 -27.11
C SER A 7 34.24 -9.10 -27.17
N LEU A 8 33.35 -10.01 -26.74
CA LEU A 8 31.96 -9.68 -26.45
C LEU A 8 31.92 -8.88 -25.13
N ALA A 9 31.63 -7.58 -25.22
CA ALA A 9 31.21 -6.82 -24.05
C ALA A 9 29.76 -7.20 -23.74
N ALA A 10 29.53 -7.95 -22.66
CA ALA A 10 28.19 -8.17 -22.13
C ALA A 10 27.69 -6.86 -21.53
N LEU A 11 26.74 -6.20 -22.19
CA LEU A 11 25.94 -5.16 -21.54
C LEU A 11 25.01 -5.87 -20.55
N ALA A 12 25.38 -5.89 -19.27
CA ALA A 12 24.43 -6.15 -18.22
C ALA A 12 23.47 -4.94 -18.16
N ALA A 13 22.27 -5.09 -18.73
CA ALA A 13 21.18 -4.17 -18.46
C ALA A 13 20.84 -4.29 -16.98
N THR A 14 21.22 -3.30 -16.17
CA THR A 14 20.67 -3.16 -14.81
C THR A 14 19.19 -2.84 -14.99
N ALA A 15 18.33 -3.84 -14.85
CA ALA A 15 16.91 -3.59 -14.67
C ALA A 15 16.77 -2.68 -13.44
N SER A 16 16.13 -1.52 -13.61
CA SER A 16 15.75 -0.71 -12.47
C SER A 16 14.83 -1.57 -11.60
N ALA A 17 15.13 -1.70 -10.30
CA ALA A 17 14.23 -2.38 -9.39
C ALA A 17 12.87 -1.68 -9.43
N GLN A 18 11.79 -2.46 -9.55
CA GLN A 18 10.42 -1.95 -9.45
C GLN A 18 10.15 -1.48 -8.01
N VAL A 19 9.26 -0.51 -7.85
CA VAL A 19 8.75 -0.08 -6.54
C VAL A 19 7.78 -1.12 -6.04
N LYS A 20 8.09 -1.72 -4.90
CA LYS A 20 7.26 -2.76 -4.30
C LYS A 20 6.18 -2.17 -3.42
N VAL A 21 4.93 -2.49 -3.73
CA VAL A 21 3.75 -1.98 -3.02
C VAL A 21 2.98 -3.14 -2.40
N MET A 22 2.87 -3.15 -1.08
CA MET A 22 2.00 -4.07 -0.37
C MET A 22 0.63 -3.42 -0.16
N LEU A 23 -0.42 -4.03 -0.72
CA LEU A 23 -1.81 -3.68 -0.46
C LEU A 23 -2.34 -4.57 0.66
N LEU A 24 -2.16 -4.13 1.90
CA LEU A 24 -2.51 -4.88 3.11
C LEU A 24 -3.97 -4.61 3.51
N GLY A 25 -4.68 -5.62 3.98
CA GLY A 25 -6.02 -5.38 4.50
C GLY A 25 -6.77 -6.62 4.91
N ASP A 26 -8.09 -6.45 5.06
CA ASP A 26 -9.02 -7.53 5.29
C ASP A 26 -9.82 -7.86 4.01
N SER A 27 -11.08 -8.25 4.15
CA SER A 27 -11.98 -8.53 3.03
C SER A 27 -12.22 -7.31 2.15
N ILE A 28 -12.12 -6.09 2.70
CA ILE A 28 -12.26 -4.85 1.92
C ILE A 28 -11.10 -4.69 0.92
N THR A 29 -9.98 -5.39 1.12
CA THR A 29 -8.86 -5.47 0.15
C THR A 29 -8.93 -6.73 -0.72
N GLU A 30 -9.27 -7.89 -0.14
CA GLU A 30 -9.26 -9.18 -0.86
C GLU A 30 -10.37 -9.29 -1.91
N ILE A 31 -11.63 -9.10 -1.50
CA ILE A 31 -12.83 -9.49 -2.28
C ILE A 31 -13.53 -8.31 -2.97
N THR A 32 -12.76 -7.27 -3.30
CA THR A 32 -13.24 -6.00 -3.85
C THR A 32 -12.48 -5.61 -5.11
N CYS A 33 -12.92 -4.55 -5.77
CA CYS A 33 -12.46 -4.17 -7.10
C CYS A 33 -11.72 -2.84 -7.14
N TRP A 34 -11.43 -2.21 -6.00
CA TRP A 34 -10.66 -0.97 -5.99
C TRP A 34 -9.19 -1.19 -6.42
N ARG A 35 -8.61 -2.39 -6.20
CA ARG A 35 -7.22 -2.71 -6.60
C ARG A 35 -7.03 -2.63 -8.13
N PRO A 36 -7.85 -3.30 -8.97
CA PRO A 36 -7.86 -3.08 -10.41
C PRO A 36 -8.01 -1.60 -10.83
N LEU A 37 -8.90 -0.85 -10.18
CA LEU A 37 -9.14 0.56 -10.50
C LEU A 37 -7.91 1.44 -10.16
N VAL A 38 -7.20 1.13 -9.07
CA VAL A 38 -5.92 1.78 -8.76
C VAL A 38 -4.88 1.41 -9.82
N TRP A 39 -4.81 0.16 -10.27
CA TRP A 39 -3.90 -0.23 -11.34
C TRP A 39 -4.16 0.50 -12.66
N GLU A 40 -5.42 0.75 -13.02
CA GLU A 40 -5.78 1.57 -14.16
C GLU A 40 -5.27 3.01 -14.00
N GLN A 41 -5.31 3.57 -12.79
CA GLN A 41 -4.74 4.89 -12.51
C GLN A 41 -3.20 4.87 -12.65
N LEU A 42 -2.52 3.84 -12.15
CA LEU A 42 -1.07 3.66 -12.33
C LEU A 42 -0.68 3.54 -13.81
N THR A 43 -1.50 2.80 -14.58
CA THR A 43 -1.34 2.63 -16.03
C THR A 43 -1.54 3.96 -16.75
N SER A 44 -2.59 4.71 -16.40
CA SER A 44 -2.89 6.03 -16.96
C SER A 44 -1.81 7.06 -16.62
N ALA A 45 -1.18 6.94 -15.45
CA ALA A 45 -0.03 7.76 -15.06
C ALA A 45 1.28 7.34 -15.73
N GLY A 46 1.30 6.24 -16.50
CA GLY A 46 2.49 5.74 -17.20
C GLY A 46 3.54 5.11 -16.28
N ILE A 47 3.18 4.76 -15.04
CA ILE A 47 4.12 4.24 -14.03
C ILE A 47 3.91 2.77 -13.69
N ALA A 48 2.84 2.13 -14.17
CA ALA A 48 2.53 0.72 -13.88
C ALA A 48 3.69 -0.24 -14.18
N GLY A 49 4.48 -0.01 -15.24
CA GLY A 49 5.64 -0.85 -15.56
C GLY A 49 6.79 -0.78 -14.54
N ASN A 50 6.78 0.21 -13.64
CA ASN A 50 7.76 0.37 -12.57
C ASN A 50 7.24 -0.09 -11.20
N VAL A 51 6.06 -0.70 -11.14
CA VAL A 51 5.40 -1.11 -9.90
C VAL A 51 5.31 -2.63 -9.86
N ASP A 52 5.57 -3.19 -8.69
CA ASP A 52 5.40 -4.59 -8.33
C ASP A 52 4.45 -4.62 -7.13
N PHE A 53 3.22 -5.09 -7.31
CA PHE A 53 2.35 -5.35 -6.16
C PHE A 53 2.87 -6.61 -5.48
N VAL A 54 2.96 -6.59 -4.16
CA VAL A 54 3.55 -7.70 -3.39
C VAL A 54 2.64 -8.13 -2.26
N GLY A 55 2.58 -9.43 -2.04
CA GLY A 55 1.90 -10.04 -0.90
C GLY A 55 1.77 -11.54 -1.08
N SER A 56 1.21 -12.22 -0.09
CA SER A 56 1.03 -13.67 -0.13
C SER A 56 -0.23 -14.14 -0.88
N MET A 57 -1.13 -13.21 -1.22
CA MET A 57 -2.42 -13.47 -1.87
C MET A 57 -2.43 -12.90 -3.30
N ASN A 58 -3.22 -13.49 -4.20
CA ASN A 58 -3.33 -13.02 -5.60
C ASN A 58 -4.72 -13.25 -6.21
N ASP A 59 -5.71 -13.55 -5.38
CA ASP A 59 -7.07 -13.73 -5.84
C ASP A 59 -7.71 -12.39 -6.22
N LEU A 60 -8.74 -12.48 -7.06
CA LEU A 60 -9.53 -11.34 -7.49
C LEU A 60 -10.95 -11.85 -7.73
N GLN A 61 -11.92 -11.22 -7.07
CA GLN A 61 -13.32 -11.66 -7.08
C GLN A 61 -14.22 -10.54 -7.54
N GLY A 62 -15.26 -10.86 -8.32
CA GLY A 62 -16.32 -9.91 -8.69
C GLY A 62 -15.95 -8.88 -9.75
N CYS A 63 -14.73 -8.86 -10.29
CA CYS A 63 -14.31 -7.93 -11.34
C CYS A 63 -13.34 -8.53 -12.35
N SER A 64 -13.23 -7.83 -13.48
CA SER A 64 -12.26 -8.14 -14.53
C SER A 64 -10.92 -7.47 -14.22
N ALA A 65 -9.83 -8.21 -14.41
CA ALA A 65 -8.48 -7.67 -14.33
C ALA A 65 -8.17 -6.83 -15.60
N PRO A 66 -7.72 -5.57 -15.47
CA PRO A 66 -7.22 -4.81 -16.61
C PRO A 66 -5.94 -5.45 -17.16
N SER A 67 -5.57 -5.08 -18.39
CA SER A 67 -4.37 -5.61 -19.02
C SER A 67 -3.12 -5.33 -18.17
N GLY A 68 -2.32 -6.37 -17.93
CA GLY A 68 -1.10 -6.27 -17.15
C GLY A 68 -1.32 -6.03 -15.65
N PHE A 69 -2.55 -6.17 -15.14
CA PHE A 69 -2.83 -6.05 -13.71
C PHE A 69 -1.97 -7.02 -12.89
N ASP A 70 -1.16 -6.45 -12.01
CA ASP A 70 -0.54 -7.20 -10.95
C ASP A 70 -1.57 -7.53 -9.87
N ARG A 71 -1.77 -8.83 -9.64
CA ARG A 71 -2.87 -9.32 -8.80
C ARG A 71 -2.50 -9.42 -7.35
N ASP A 72 -1.21 -9.35 -7.03
CA ASP A 72 -0.71 -9.66 -5.70
C ASP A 72 -1.21 -8.64 -4.66
N HIS A 73 -1.52 -9.13 -3.46
CA HIS A 73 -1.97 -8.33 -2.33
C HIS A 73 -1.74 -9.08 -1.01
N GLU A 74 -1.97 -8.39 0.10
CA GLU A 74 -1.88 -8.94 1.46
C GLU A 74 -3.21 -8.72 2.18
N GLY A 75 -4.32 -9.05 1.50
CA GLY A 75 -5.69 -8.89 1.99
C GLY A 75 -6.24 -10.22 2.52
N HIS A 76 -6.81 -10.23 3.73
CA HIS A 76 -7.25 -11.45 4.41
C HIS A 76 -8.64 -11.30 5.06
N SER A 77 -9.66 -11.89 4.46
CA SER A 77 -11.06 -11.75 4.86
C SER A 77 -11.31 -12.22 6.29
N GLY A 78 -11.91 -11.34 7.10
CA GLY A 78 -12.22 -11.60 8.51
C GLY A 78 -11.06 -11.40 9.48
N TRP A 79 -9.86 -11.06 9.00
CA TRP A 79 -8.69 -10.87 9.86
C TRP A 79 -8.72 -9.50 10.54
N GLN A 80 -8.17 -9.48 11.75
CA GLN A 80 -8.10 -8.30 12.62
C GLN A 80 -6.70 -7.70 12.60
N VAL A 81 -6.57 -6.38 12.68
CA VAL A 81 -5.26 -5.74 12.84
C VAL A 81 -4.58 -6.18 14.13
N TYR A 82 -5.36 -6.48 15.17
CA TYR A 82 -4.82 -7.01 16.42
C TYR A 82 -3.97 -8.26 16.20
N ASP A 83 -4.47 -9.21 15.41
CA ASP A 83 -3.80 -10.49 15.16
C ASP A 83 -2.67 -10.32 14.13
N ILE A 84 -2.94 -9.58 13.04
CA ILE A 84 -1.96 -9.30 11.99
C ILE A 84 -0.70 -8.66 12.57
N ALA A 85 -0.87 -7.63 13.40
CA ALA A 85 0.23 -6.85 13.96
C ALA A 85 1.13 -7.67 14.91
N ARG A 86 0.59 -8.75 15.50
CA ARG A 86 1.31 -9.59 16.47
C ARG A 86 1.92 -10.84 15.84
N ASN A 87 1.26 -11.39 14.84
CA ASN A 87 1.55 -12.75 14.40
C ASN A 87 2.06 -12.83 12.95
N ASN A 88 1.79 -11.81 12.11
CA ASN A 88 1.92 -11.98 10.66
C ASN A 88 2.77 -10.92 9.99
N ILE A 89 2.52 -9.63 10.28
CA ILE A 89 3.08 -8.53 9.49
C ILE A 89 4.60 -8.61 9.37
N ALA A 90 5.30 -8.96 10.46
CA ALA A 90 6.76 -9.06 10.48
C ALA A 90 7.28 -10.10 9.46
N GLY A 91 6.59 -11.23 9.30
CA GLY A 91 6.94 -12.24 8.29
C GLY A 91 6.66 -11.73 6.88
N TRP A 92 5.49 -11.15 6.64
CA TRP A 92 5.09 -10.63 5.33
C TRP A 92 6.07 -9.56 4.83
N VAL A 93 6.38 -8.55 5.65
CA VAL A 93 7.30 -7.47 5.23
C VAL A 93 8.76 -7.92 5.13
N GLN A 94 9.16 -8.98 5.84
CA GLN A 94 10.50 -9.57 5.67
C GLN A 94 10.61 -10.33 4.36
N ASN A 95 9.54 -11.01 3.94
CA ASN A 95 9.52 -11.80 2.71
C ASN A 95 9.48 -10.91 1.47
N THR A 96 8.67 -9.85 1.49
CA THR A 96 8.43 -9.01 0.31
C THR A 96 9.22 -7.71 0.32
N LYS A 97 9.66 -7.22 1.49
CA LYS A 97 10.43 -5.98 1.67
C LYS A 97 9.81 -4.79 0.89
N PRO A 98 8.55 -4.42 1.16
CA PRO A 98 7.87 -3.39 0.40
C PRO A 98 8.51 -2.01 0.61
N ASP A 99 8.48 -1.19 -0.43
CA ASP A 99 8.83 0.24 -0.37
C ASP A 99 7.64 1.06 0.14
N ILE A 100 6.43 0.62 -0.21
CA ILE A 100 5.17 1.26 0.18
C ILE A 100 4.23 0.21 0.77
N VAL A 101 3.61 0.50 1.91
CA VAL A 101 2.52 -0.31 2.46
C VAL A 101 1.28 0.57 2.54
N GLN A 102 0.22 0.20 1.82
CA GLN A 102 -1.11 0.76 2.02
C GLN A 102 -1.92 -0.20 2.87
N PHE A 103 -2.73 0.31 3.81
CA PHE A 103 -3.65 -0.55 4.55
C PHE A 103 -4.96 0.10 4.98
N MET A 104 -6.03 -0.71 4.92
CA MET A 104 -7.29 -0.50 5.61
C MET A 104 -7.57 -1.72 6.49
N LEU A 105 -7.53 -1.55 7.81
CA LEU A 105 -7.77 -2.61 8.78
C LEU A 105 -8.44 -2.05 10.04
N GLY A 106 -9.29 -2.85 10.69
CA GLY A 106 -9.98 -2.47 11.93
C GLY A 106 -11.47 -2.78 11.91
N THR A 107 -12.05 -2.97 10.72
CA THR A 107 -13.46 -3.37 10.56
C THR A 107 -13.77 -4.65 11.33
N ASN A 108 -12.90 -5.67 11.23
CA ASN A 108 -13.08 -6.94 11.92
C ASN A 108 -12.73 -6.88 13.41
N ASP A 109 -11.79 -6.02 13.82
CA ASP A 109 -11.51 -5.78 15.23
C ASP A 109 -12.77 -5.31 15.95
N VAL A 110 -13.56 -4.44 15.30
CA VAL A 110 -14.87 -4.01 15.80
C VAL A 110 -15.92 -5.11 15.65
N ASN A 111 -16.16 -5.60 14.43
CA ASN A 111 -17.31 -6.44 14.12
C ASN A 111 -17.21 -7.86 14.70
N ILE A 112 -15.99 -8.41 14.76
CA ILE A 112 -15.70 -9.76 15.24
C ILE A 112 -15.07 -9.70 16.64
N GLY A 113 -13.97 -8.96 16.76
CA GLY A 113 -13.17 -8.91 17.98
C GLY A 113 -13.78 -8.10 19.13
N LYS A 114 -14.80 -7.28 18.86
CA LYS A 114 -15.42 -6.34 19.80
C LYS A 114 -14.40 -5.44 20.51
N ARG A 115 -13.35 -5.06 19.78
CA ARG A 115 -12.25 -4.22 20.26
C ARG A 115 -12.62 -2.75 20.10
N ASP A 116 -12.11 -1.93 21.01
CA ASP A 116 -12.28 -0.49 20.95
C ASP A 116 -11.25 0.19 20.03
N ALA A 117 -11.44 1.49 19.80
CA ALA A 117 -10.56 2.29 18.97
C ALA A 117 -9.12 2.34 19.52
N THR A 118 -8.93 2.34 20.84
CA THR A 118 -7.61 2.35 21.47
C THR A 118 -6.83 1.08 21.15
N SER A 119 -7.47 -0.09 21.20
CA SER A 119 -6.87 -1.38 20.82
C SER A 119 -6.47 -1.40 19.34
N ILE A 120 -7.29 -0.83 18.47
CA ILE A 120 -7.01 -0.77 17.03
C ILE A 120 -5.81 0.14 16.75
N LEU A 121 -5.79 1.35 17.30
CA LEU A 121 -4.67 2.30 17.12
C LEU A 121 -3.37 1.80 17.74
N GLY A 122 -3.43 1.11 18.90
CA GLY A 122 -2.25 0.45 19.47
C GLY A 122 -1.76 -0.71 18.60
N SER A 123 -2.64 -1.37 17.85
CA SER A 123 -2.24 -2.39 16.88
C SER A 123 -1.66 -1.78 15.60
N PHE A 124 -2.12 -0.58 15.19
CA PHE A 124 -1.47 0.18 14.11
C PHE A 124 -0.02 0.54 14.47
N GLU A 125 0.26 0.89 15.73
CA GLU A 125 1.63 1.20 16.18
C GLU A 125 2.57 -0.01 16.04
N LEU A 126 2.11 -1.19 16.46
CA LEU A 126 2.85 -2.45 16.28
C LEU A 126 3.05 -2.78 14.79
N LEU A 127 2.00 -2.58 13.98
CA LEU A 127 2.03 -2.81 12.54
C LEU A 127 3.10 -1.95 11.84
N ILE A 128 3.07 -0.62 12.06
CA ILE A 128 4.04 0.29 11.43
C ILE A 128 5.46 0.09 11.97
N THR A 129 5.60 -0.34 13.23
CA THR A 129 6.90 -0.70 13.81
C THR A 129 7.51 -1.88 13.07
N ALA A 130 6.73 -2.93 12.81
CA ALA A 130 7.20 -4.08 12.05
C ALA A 130 7.58 -3.71 10.61
N ILE A 131 6.76 -2.88 9.94
CA ILE A 131 7.04 -2.36 8.59
C ILE A 131 8.39 -1.62 8.58
N ARG A 132 8.59 -0.67 9.50
CA ARG A 132 9.83 0.13 9.62
C ARG A 132 11.05 -0.69 10.00
N ASN A 133 10.88 -1.75 10.80
CA ASN A 133 11.96 -2.68 11.11
C ASN A 133 12.45 -3.44 9.87
N ALA A 134 11.56 -3.76 8.93
CA ALA A 134 11.93 -4.43 7.68
C ALA A 134 12.50 -3.46 6.64
N ASN A 135 11.97 -2.23 6.59
CA ASN A 135 12.45 -1.13 5.74
C ASN A 135 12.26 0.22 6.46
N PRO A 136 13.33 0.83 7.01
CA PRO A 136 13.24 2.11 7.74
C PRO A 136 12.77 3.29 6.89
N ASN A 137 12.81 3.17 5.55
CA ASN A 137 12.37 4.19 4.61
C ASN A 137 11.00 3.87 3.99
N ALA A 138 10.29 2.85 4.51
CA ALA A 138 8.98 2.48 4.00
C ALA A 138 8.01 3.66 4.10
N LYS A 139 7.31 3.94 3.01
CA LYS A 139 6.21 4.92 2.99
C LYS A 139 4.91 4.20 3.31
N ILE A 140 4.05 4.81 4.12
CA ILE A 140 2.85 4.13 4.64
C ILE A 140 1.61 4.95 4.30
N ILE A 141 0.61 4.31 3.71
CA ILE A 141 -0.71 4.90 3.53
C ILE A 141 -1.65 4.17 4.49
N VAL A 142 -2.25 4.92 5.41
CA VAL A 142 -3.30 4.40 6.28
C VAL A 142 -4.63 4.97 5.86
N ASP A 143 -5.59 4.10 5.63
CA ASP A 143 -6.89 4.52 5.18
C ASP A 143 -7.76 4.84 6.41
N LYS A 144 -8.50 5.94 6.37
CA LYS A 144 -9.69 5.99 7.23
C LYS A 144 -10.66 4.92 6.76
N LEU A 145 -11.20 4.17 7.72
CA LEU A 145 -12.13 3.07 7.48
C LEU A 145 -13.40 3.57 6.77
N ILE A 146 -13.89 2.78 5.83
CA ILE A 146 -15.24 2.96 5.30
C ILE A 146 -16.26 2.75 6.43
N PRO A 147 -17.40 3.45 6.43
CA PRO A 147 -18.44 3.25 7.43
C PRO A 147 -19.19 1.94 7.21
N THR A 148 -19.72 1.35 8.28
CA THR A 148 -20.77 0.34 8.16
C THR A 148 -22.14 0.99 7.87
N SER A 149 -23.11 0.21 7.41
CA SER A 149 -24.45 0.74 7.11
C SER A 149 -25.18 1.27 8.35
N TRP A 150 -24.84 0.71 9.53
CA TRP A 150 -25.33 1.13 10.84
C TRP A 150 -24.49 2.24 11.49
N SER A 151 -23.49 2.79 10.79
CA SER A 151 -22.61 3.86 11.27
C SER A 151 -21.97 3.53 12.63
N ASP A 152 -21.18 2.45 12.65
CA ASP A 152 -20.53 1.98 13.87
C ASP A 152 -19.69 3.09 14.56
N ALA A 153 -19.99 3.38 15.82
CA ALA A 153 -19.35 4.46 16.56
C ALA A 153 -17.85 4.19 16.83
N THR A 154 -17.43 2.93 16.89
CA THR A 154 -16.01 2.57 17.11
C THR A 154 -15.21 2.78 15.84
N VAL A 155 -15.77 2.44 14.68
CA VAL A 155 -15.18 2.76 13.37
C VAL A 155 -14.98 4.27 13.23
N GLU A 156 -16.01 5.06 13.55
CA GLU A 156 -15.91 6.52 13.49
C GLU A 156 -14.94 7.08 14.54
N ALA A 157 -14.82 6.46 15.72
CA ALA A 157 -13.83 6.85 16.73
C ALA A 157 -12.38 6.61 16.25
N VAL A 158 -12.10 5.49 15.58
CA VAL A 158 -10.80 5.25 14.92
C VAL A 158 -10.53 6.35 13.89
N ASN A 159 -11.49 6.59 12.99
CA ASN A 159 -11.38 7.63 11.95
C ASN A 159 -11.15 9.04 12.51
N THR A 160 -11.77 9.37 13.64
CA THR A 160 -11.62 10.65 14.33
C THR A 160 -10.24 10.81 14.94
N ALA A 161 -9.69 9.75 15.52
CA ALA A 161 -8.38 9.76 16.17
C ALA A 161 -7.21 9.65 15.18
N LEU A 162 -7.43 9.07 13.99
CA LEU A 162 -6.39 8.75 13.02
C LEU A 162 -5.51 9.95 12.62
N PRO A 163 -6.02 11.17 12.36
CA PRO A 163 -5.16 12.30 12.01
C PRO A 163 -4.13 12.65 13.07
N ASN A 164 -4.53 12.66 14.35
CA ASN A 164 -3.61 12.93 15.46
C ASN A 164 -2.63 11.77 15.64
N TRP A 165 -3.08 10.53 15.50
CA TRP A 165 -2.22 9.36 15.54
C TRP A 165 -1.15 9.43 14.43
N VAL A 166 -1.53 9.76 13.19
CA VAL A 166 -0.58 9.94 12.08
C VAL A 166 0.43 11.05 12.38
N ALA A 167 -0.01 12.19 12.92
CA ALA A 167 0.88 13.29 13.28
C ALA A 167 1.94 12.90 14.33
N GLN A 168 1.61 11.96 15.22
CA GLN A 168 2.54 11.45 16.24
C GLN A 168 3.52 10.41 15.71
N HIS A 169 3.19 9.72 14.62
CA HIS A 169 3.96 8.56 14.14
C HIS A 169 4.67 8.80 12.81
N THR A 170 4.27 9.79 12.01
CA THR A 170 4.92 10.11 10.73
C THR A 170 6.31 10.71 10.93
N THR A 171 7.27 10.34 10.08
CA THR A 171 8.63 10.94 10.07
C THR A 171 9.01 11.33 8.65
N THR A 172 10.11 12.08 8.48
CA THR A 172 10.63 12.45 7.16
C THR A 172 11.08 11.21 6.38
N GLU A 173 11.73 10.25 7.06
CA GLU A 173 12.29 9.04 6.47
C GLU A 173 11.21 8.00 6.12
N SER A 174 10.18 7.88 6.97
CA SER A 174 9.06 6.96 6.80
C SER A 174 7.73 7.71 6.93
N PRO A 175 7.35 8.48 5.90
CA PRO A 175 6.14 9.29 5.93
C PRO A 175 4.90 8.41 5.96
N ILE A 176 3.90 8.85 6.73
CA ILE A 176 2.56 8.28 6.78
C ILE A 176 1.58 9.28 6.17
N ALA A 177 0.86 8.87 5.13
CA ALA A 177 -0.25 9.62 4.52
C ALA A 177 -1.60 8.98 4.85
N ILE A 178 -2.66 9.79 4.80
CA ILE A 178 -4.04 9.32 4.97
C ILE A 178 -4.74 9.27 3.62
N ALA A 179 -5.32 8.12 3.29
CA ALA A 179 -6.37 8.03 2.28
C ALA A 179 -7.73 8.07 2.99
N ASP A 180 -8.46 9.19 2.88
CA ASP A 180 -9.71 9.36 3.61
C ASP A 180 -10.87 8.65 2.88
N CYS A 181 -11.15 7.40 3.25
CA CYS A 181 -12.29 6.62 2.74
C CYS A 181 -13.55 6.71 3.62
N SER A 182 -13.57 7.63 4.59
CA SER A 182 -14.60 7.68 5.62
C SER A 182 -15.94 8.25 5.15
N ARG A 183 -16.95 8.15 6.03
CA ARG A 183 -18.22 8.87 5.89
C ARG A 183 -18.01 10.36 5.64
N ALA A 184 -17.10 10.99 6.39
CA ALA A 184 -16.86 12.43 6.31
C ALA A 184 -16.25 12.86 4.97
N ALA A 185 -15.54 11.96 4.29
CA ALA A 185 -15.03 12.19 2.93
C ALA A 185 -16.08 11.97 1.82
N GLY A 186 -17.26 11.43 2.18
CA GLY A 186 -18.36 11.23 1.25
C GLY A 186 -18.72 9.77 0.97
N PHE A 187 -18.15 8.80 1.70
CA PHE A 187 -18.59 7.40 1.57
C PHE A 187 -20.05 7.27 2.07
N THR A 188 -20.97 6.83 1.21
CA THR A 188 -22.41 6.75 1.53
C THR A 188 -22.89 5.30 1.72
N ASN A 189 -24.07 5.09 2.33
CA ASN A 189 -24.63 3.74 2.43
C ASN A 189 -24.98 3.13 1.06
N ALA A 190 -25.21 3.96 0.03
CA ALA A 190 -25.43 3.48 -1.34
C ALA A 190 -24.17 2.85 -1.95
N MET A 191 -23.00 3.09 -1.35
CA MET A 191 -21.72 2.50 -1.76
C MET A 191 -21.41 1.17 -1.05
N LEU A 192 -22.30 0.70 -0.17
CA LEU A 192 -22.17 -0.59 0.50
C LEU A 192 -22.96 -1.69 -0.23
N ARG A 193 -22.50 -2.93 -0.09
CA ARG A 193 -23.28 -4.14 -0.38
C ARG A 193 -24.40 -4.28 0.65
N SER A 194 -25.31 -5.23 0.39
CA SER A 194 -26.45 -5.51 1.27
C SER A 194 -26.07 -5.99 2.67
N ASP A 195 -24.84 -6.49 2.87
CA ASP A 195 -24.31 -6.86 4.19
C ASP A 195 -24.00 -5.64 5.08
N GLY A 196 -23.94 -4.44 4.49
CA GLY A 196 -23.64 -3.21 5.22
C GLY A 196 -22.20 -3.06 5.68
N VAL A 197 -21.27 -3.85 5.17
CA VAL A 197 -19.84 -3.83 5.52
C VAL A 197 -18.98 -3.63 4.29
N HIS A 198 -19.20 -4.39 3.23
CA HIS A 198 -18.32 -4.38 2.06
C HIS A 198 -18.74 -3.31 1.05
N PRO A 199 -17.80 -2.72 0.30
CA PRO A 199 -18.13 -1.81 -0.79
C PRO A 199 -18.74 -2.56 -1.99
N ASN A 200 -19.68 -1.91 -2.66
CA ASN A 200 -20.09 -2.27 -4.03
C ASN A 200 -19.24 -1.50 -5.05
N ASP A 201 -19.56 -1.60 -6.35
CA ASP A 201 -18.80 -0.93 -7.42
C ASP A 201 -18.63 0.58 -7.21
N GLN A 202 -19.65 1.28 -6.65
CA GLN A 202 -19.54 2.71 -6.33
C GLN A 202 -18.60 2.96 -5.16
N GLY A 203 -18.63 2.07 -4.16
CA GLY A 203 -17.67 2.10 -3.05
C GLY A 203 -16.25 1.83 -3.50
N ASP A 204 -16.06 0.88 -4.41
CA ASP A 204 -14.74 0.55 -4.96
C ASP A 204 -14.15 1.72 -5.75
N GLN A 205 -14.97 2.41 -6.55
CA GLN A 205 -14.56 3.65 -7.23
C GLN A 205 -14.18 4.75 -6.22
N PHE A 206 -14.93 4.89 -5.13
CA PHE A 206 -14.66 5.89 -4.10
C PHE A 206 -13.33 5.60 -3.38
N ILE A 207 -13.10 4.34 -2.96
CA ILE A 207 -11.86 3.91 -2.32
C ILE A 207 -10.68 4.12 -3.28
N ALA A 208 -10.79 3.68 -4.54
CA ALA A 208 -9.73 3.86 -5.52
C ALA A 208 -9.37 5.34 -5.77
N LYS A 209 -10.37 6.24 -5.70
CA LYS A 209 -10.16 7.69 -5.83
C LYS A 209 -9.44 8.30 -4.63
N ALA A 210 -9.61 7.74 -3.43
CA ALA A 210 -8.91 8.18 -2.23
C ALA A 210 -7.47 7.61 -2.17
N VAL A 211 -7.30 6.31 -2.46
CA VAL A 211 -6.04 5.59 -2.33
C VAL A 211 -5.08 5.90 -3.48
N GLY A 212 -5.56 5.84 -4.73
CA GLY A 212 -4.72 5.91 -5.93
C GLY A 212 -3.80 7.15 -5.99
N PRO A 213 -4.30 8.38 -5.73
CA PRO A 213 -3.45 9.58 -5.73
C PRO A 213 -2.34 9.57 -4.67
N GLN A 214 -2.61 9.03 -3.47
CA GLN A 214 -1.59 8.88 -2.43
C GLN A 214 -0.52 7.89 -2.87
N LEU A 215 -0.95 6.77 -3.44
CA LEU A 215 -0.05 5.72 -3.92
C LEU A 215 0.84 6.22 -5.06
N ILE A 216 0.28 6.91 -6.05
CA ILE A 216 1.03 7.53 -7.15
C ILE A 216 2.08 8.51 -6.62
N THR A 217 1.72 9.32 -5.62
CA THR A 217 2.65 10.28 -5.00
C THR A 217 3.85 9.55 -4.40
N PHE A 218 3.60 8.52 -3.58
CA PHE A 218 4.67 7.76 -2.94
C PHE A 218 5.50 6.92 -3.93
N ILE A 219 4.89 6.37 -4.98
CA ILE A 219 5.64 5.67 -6.03
C ILE A 219 6.62 6.63 -6.71
N ASN A 220 6.15 7.82 -7.10
CA ASN A 220 7.01 8.82 -7.75
C ASN A 220 8.15 9.29 -6.83
N ASP A 221 7.91 9.42 -5.53
CA ASP A 221 8.96 9.74 -4.57
C ASP A 221 10.04 8.65 -4.52
N VAL A 222 9.67 7.37 -4.49
CA VAL A 222 10.62 6.24 -4.47
C VAL A 222 11.42 6.19 -5.77
N LEU A 223 10.76 6.38 -6.91
CA LEU A 223 11.42 6.46 -8.22
C LEU A 223 12.41 7.63 -8.29
N GLY A 224 12.02 8.81 -7.79
CA GLY A 224 12.86 10.01 -7.75
C GLY A 224 14.09 9.83 -6.84
N ALA A 225 13.91 9.23 -5.67
CA ALA A 225 15.01 8.91 -4.76
C ALA A 225 16.01 7.93 -5.41
N SER A 226 15.50 6.89 -6.08
CA SER A 226 16.32 5.91 -6.79
C SER A 226 17.16 6.55 -7.90
N ALA A 227 16.57 7.44 -8.70
CA ALA A 227 17.27 8.19 -9.74
C ALA A 227 18.40 9.08 -9.18
N SER A 228 18.19 9.70 -8.02
CA SER A 228 19.20 10.54 -7.37
C SER A 228 20.41 9.75 -6.85
N SER A 229 20.18 8.49 -6.40
CA SER A 229 21.23 7.62 -5.87
C SER A 229 22.14 7.03 -6.97
N GLY A 230 21.61 6.82 -8.18
CA GLY A 230 22.36 6.31 -9.33
C GLY A 230 23.28 7.31 -10.04
N GLY A 231 23.14 8.61 -9.76
CA GLY A 231 23.92 9.68 -10.41
C GLY A 231 25.29 9.99 -9.81
N SER A 232 25.70 9.32 -8.72
CA SER A 232 26.88 9.70 -7.92
C SER A 232 28.20 9.01 -8.33
N THR A 233 28.28 8.38 -9.51
CA THR A 233 29.56 7.87 -10.03
C THR A 233 30.10 8.70 -11.20
N SER A 234 31.26 9.31 -10.98
CA SER A 234 32.18 9.94 -11.95
C SER A 234 32.11 11.47 -12.15
N ARG A 235 32.53 12.21 -11.12
CA ARG A 235 33.41 13.39 -11.31
C ARG A 235 34.51 13.40 -10.25
N ARG A 236 35.50 12.50 -10.36
CA ARG A 236 36.81 12.68 -9.71
C ARG A 236 37.89 12.91 -10.76
N ASN A 237 38.50 14.09 -10.65
CA ASN A 237 39.84 14.47 -11.07
C ASN A 237 40.28 14.24 -12.52
N ARG A 238 40.29 15.34 -13.28
CA ARG A 238 41.48 15.71 -14.06
C ARG A 238 41.99 17.06 -13.57
N ARG A 239 42.86 17.03 -12.55
CA ARG A 239 43.95 18.00 -12.47
C ARG A 239 44.93 17.61 -13.57
N ARG A 240 45.23 18.53 -14.48
CA ARG A 240 46.50 18.53 -15.21
C ARG A 240 47.10 19.92 -15.07
N LEU A 241 48.33 19.89 -14.58
CA LEU A 241 49.38 20.89 -14.72
C LEU A 241 49.58 21.24 -16.20
#